data_AF-A0A1S8XZM4-F1
#
_entry.id   AF-A0A1S8XZM4-F1
#
_cell.length_a   1.000
_cell.length_b   1.000
_cell.length_c   1.000
_cell.angle_alpha   90.00
_cell.angle_beta   90.00
_cell.angle_gamma   90.00
#
_symmetry.space_group_name_H-M   'P 1'
#
loop_
_entity.id
_entity.type
_entity.pdbx_description
1 polymer ?
#
loop_
_entity_poly.entity_id
_entity_poly.type
_entity_poly.pdbx_seq_one_letter_code
_entity_poly.pdbx_strand_id
1 'polypeptide(L)'
;MPGGFGAVDGITSGQVAEQRKDLGRQLAGWRAAVGMTQAQLAKQICYSRSTLANAETGRDMSVRGFWCDADDVVGANGALLAAFDQVAALVRDFHEQQASVRDRERRQRAGRLVAAAVPAGSRVPVEPGRCQCETVVVGRWTGREVRALREALRMTVHDFAQRLGASGATVSGWEHRRTPTPPKMAAQAALDQTLALADTDTKARFLLILNNS
;
A
#
# COMPACT_ATOMS: atom_id res chain seq x y z
N MET A 1 22.65 -23.33 30.72
CA MET A 1 21.79 -23.85 29.62
C MET A 1 20.62 -24.60 30.26
N PRO A 2 19.38 -24.56 29.75
CA PRO A 2 18.90 -24.25 28.39
C PRO A 2 18.13 -22.90 28.37
N GLY A 3 17.55 -22.36 27.30
CA GLY A 3 17.28 -22.80 25.94
C GLY A 3 16.79 -21.58 25.14
N GLY A 4 16.91 -21.66 23.82
CA GLY A 4 16.92 -20.52 22.90
C GLY A 4 15.64 -19.70 22.78
N PHE A 5 15.83 -18.47 22.33
CA PHE A 5 14.83 -17.65 21.64
C PHE A 5 15.49 -17.06 20.39
N GLY A 6 16.00 -17.95 19.53
CA GLY A 6 16.27 -17.63 18.13
C GLY A 6 15.01 -17.89 17.32
N ALA A 7 14.70 -16.97 16.41
CA ALA A 7 13.65 -17.03 15.38
C ALA A 7 12.20 -16.94 15.88
N VAL A 8 11.67 -15.71 15.87
CA VAL A 8 10.27 -15.54 15.47
C VAL A 8 10.22 -15.84 13.97
N ASP A 9 9.74 -17.04 13.61
CA ASP A 9 9.56 -17.51 12.23
C ASP A 9 8.48 -16.69 11.50
N GLY A 10 8.89 -15.50 11.09
CA GLY A 10 8.15 -14.65 10.20
C GLY A 10 9.13 -13.90 9.34
N ILE A 11 8.87 -13.83 8.04
CA ILE A 11 9.67 -13.00 7.16
C ILE A 11 9.53 -11.58 7.67
N THR A 12 10.66 -10.94 7.98
CA THR A 12 10.68 -9.56 8.47
C THR A 12 10.93 -8.60 7.31
N SER A 13 10.44 -7.36 7.43
CA SER A 13 10.75 -6.31 6.46
C SER A 13 12.26 -6.05 6.35
N GLY A 14 13.01 -6.24 7.44
CA GLY A 14 14.46 -6.15 7.47
C GLY A 14 15.14 -7.23 6.63
N GLN A 15 14.68 -8.48 6.72
CA GLN A 15 15.18 -9.58 5.87
C GLN A 15 14.89 -9.33 4.39
N VAL A 16 13.67 -8.89 4.04
CA VAL A 16 13.32 -8.52 2.66
C VAL A 16 14.23 -7.40 2.12
N ALA A 17 14.48 -6.38 2.93
CA ALA A 17 15.33 -5.26 2.56
C ALA A 17 16.80 -5.69 2.38
N GLU A 18 17.31 -6.58 3.24
CA GLU A 18 18.68 -7.07 3.12
C GLU A 18 18.86 -7.96 1.89
N GLN A 19 17.93 -8.86 1.62
CA GLN A 19 17.97 -9.71 0.42
C GLN A 19 17.92 -8.90 -0.88
N ARG A 20 17.18 -7.79 -0.92
CA ARG A 20 17.20 -6.86 -2.06
C ARG A 20 18.57 -6.19 -2.25
N LYS A 21 19.23 -5.80 -1.15
CA LYS A 21 20.58 -5.22 -1.21
C LYS A 21 21.61 -6.26 -1.64
N ASP A 22 21.50 -7.49 -1.14
CA ASP A 22 22.36 -8.60 -1.55
C ASP A 22 22.28 -8.84 -3.06
N LEU A 23 21.08 -8.88 -3.61
CA LEU A 23 20.88 -9.04 -5.06
C LEU A 23 21.46 -7.86 -5.86
N GLY A 24 21.28 -6.62 -5.39
CA GLY A 24 21.90 -5.45 -6.00
C GLY A 24 23.44 -5.48 -5.97
N ARG A 25 24.03 -5.95 -4.87
CA ARG A 25 25.48 -6.18 -4.74
C ARG A 25 25.97 -7.26 -5.69
N GLN A 26 25.21 -8.35 -5.84
CA GLN A 26 25.53 -9.42 -6.80
C GLN A 26 25.57 -8.89 -8.22
N LEU A 27 24.55 -8.15 -8.65
CA LEU A 27 24.54 -7.49 -9.98
C LEU A 27 25.77 -6.60 -10.19
N ALA A 28 26.12 -5.77 -9.20
CA ALA A 28 27.31 -4.92 -9.27
C ALA A 28 28.61 -5.73 -9.36
N GLY A 29 28.69 -6.86 -8.65
CA GLY A 29 29.81 -7.79 -8.70
C GLY A 29 29.99 -8.45 -10.07
N TRP A 30 28.92 -8.99 -10.64
CA TRP A 30 28.92 -9.57 -11.99
C TRP A 30 29.29 -8.53 -13.04
N ARG A 31 28.69 -7.34 -12.96
CA ARG A 31 29.03 -6.21 -13.84
C ARG A 31 30.52 -5.85 -13.78
N ALA A 32 31.10 -5.81 -12.58
CA ALA A 32 32.52 -5.52 -12.39
C ALA A 32 33.41 -6.65 -12.93
N ALA A 33 33.01 -7.91 -12.77
CA ALA A 33 33.74 -9.07 -13.29
C ALA A 33 33.84 -9.08 -14.83
N VAL A 34 32.80 -8.60 -15.53
CA VAL A 34 32.82 -8.41 -16.99
C VAL A 34 33.42 -7.07 -17.44
N GLY A 35 33.97 -6.27 -16.50
CA GLY A 35 34.63 -5.00 -16.80
C GLY A 35 33.70 -3.87 -17.27
N MET A 36 32.39 -3.99 -17.03
CA MET A 36 31.41 -3.00 -17.50
C MET A 36 31.17 -1.89 -16.45
N THR A 37 30.98 -0.67 -16.93
CA THR A 37 30.46 0.44 -16.12
C THR A 37 28.93 0.37 -16.03
N GLN A 38 28.34 1.07 -15.05
CA GLN A 38 26.88 1.18 -14.93
C GLN A 38 26.24 1.72 -16.22
N ALA A 39 26.85 2.72 -16.85
CA ALA A 39 26.32 3.31 -18.08
C ALA A 39 26.35 2.32 -19.26
N GLN A 40 27.40 1.52 -19.37
CA GLN A 40 27.53 0.51 -20.43
C GLN A 40 26.53 -0.62 -20.27
N LEU A 41 26.38 -1.16 -19.05
CA LEU A 41 25.38 -2.20 -18.80
C LEU A 41 23.98 -1.66 -19.07
N ALA A 42 23.62 -0.51 -18.49
CA ALA A 42 22.31 0.11 -18.68
C ALA A 42 21.98 0.34 -20.17
N LYS A 43 22.95 0.79 -20.96
CA LYS A 43 22.79 0.96 -22.41
C LYS A 43 22.54 -0.37 -23.14
N GLN A 44 23.21 -1.45 -22.76
CA GLN A 44 23.03 -2.76 -23.38
C GLN A 44 21.66 -3.38 -23.09
N ILE A 45 21.13 -3.15 -21.90
CA ILE A 45 19.78 -3.61 -21.51
C ILE A 45 18.68 -2.57 -21.83
N CYS A 46 18.99 -1.49 -22.56
CA CYS A 46 18.03 -0.42 -22.92
C CYS A 46 17.37 0.32 -21.74
N TYR A 47 18.06 0.43 -20.60
CA TYR A 47 17.61 1.17 -19.41
C TYR A 47 18.48 2.40 -19.11
N SER A 48 18.01 3.28 -18.23
CA SER A 48 18.80 4.42 -17.78
C SER A 48 19.86 4.01 -16.76
N ARG A 49 20.99 4.74 -16.72
CA ARG A 49 22.03 4.53 -15.70
C ARG A 49 21.49 4.68 -14.27
N SER A 50 20.49 5.55 -14.06
CA SER A 50 19.82 5.74 -12.77
C SER A 50 18.95 4.54 -12.38
N THR A 51 18.28 3.91 -13.36
CA THR A 51 17.52 2.66 -13.13
C THR A 51 18.46 1.55 -12.66
N LEU A 52 19.60 1.39 -13.33
CA LEU A 52 20.61 0.41 -12.93
C LEU A 52 21.18 0.71 -11.53
N ALA A 53 21.48 1.98 -11.22
CA ALA A 53 21.97 2.36 -9.89
C ALA A 53 20.92 2.12 -8.77
N ASN A 54 19.63 2.31 -9.07
CA ASN A 54 18.55 1.99 -8.13
C ASN A 54 18.40 0.47 -7.93
N ALA A 55 18.59 -0.33 -8.99
CA ALA A 55 18.59 -1.78 -8.90
C ALA A 55 19.79 -2.30 -8.09
N GLU A 56 21.00 -1.77 -8.33
CA GLU A 56 22.22 -2.12 -7.56
C GLU A 56 22.13 -1.75 -6.08
N THR A 57 21.29 -0.77 -5.71
CA THR A 57 21.03 -0.39 -4.32
C THR A 57 19.81 -1.08 -3.70
N GLY A 58 19.13 -1.97 -4.45
CA GLY A 58 17.95 -2.71 -4.00
C GLY A 58 16.68 -1.86 -3.88
N ARG A 59 16.67 -0.64 -4.44
CA ARG A 59 15.55 0.31 -4.37
C ARG A 59 14.47 0.06 -5.42
N ASP A 60 14.84 -0.40 -6.61
CA ASP A 60 13.90 -0.72 -7.69
C ASP A 60 14.15 -2.13 -8.23
N MET A 61 13.20 -3.03 -7.99
CA MET A 61 13.26 -4.47 -8.28
C MET A 61 12.01 -4.91 -9.05
N SER A 62 11.35 -3.99 -9.74
CA SER A 62 9.95 -4.21 -10.16
C SER A 62 9.81 -5.01 -11.46
N VAL A 63 10.82 -5.01 -12.33
CA VAL A 63 10.69 -5.55 -13.69
C VAL A 63 11.54 -6.80 -13.86
N ARG A 64 10.90 -7.97 -14.01
CA ARG A 64 11.59 -9.24 -14.28
C ARG A 64 12.40 -9.22 -15.58
N GLY A 65 11.91 -8.51 -16.60
CA GLY A 65 12.61 -8.34 -17.89
C GLY A 65 14.00 -7.74 -17.73
N PHE A 66 14.13 -6.68 -16.92
CA PHE A 66 15.42 -6.08 -16.59
C PHE A 66 16.44 -7.10 -16.04
N TRP A 67 16.01 -7.99 -15.14
CA TRP A 67 16.89 -8.99 -14.53
C TRP A 67 17.28 -10.11 -15.48
N CYS A 68 16.39 -10.45 -16.42
CA CYS A 68 16.69 -11.39 -17.50
C CYS A 68 17.75 -10.81 -18.44
N ASP A 69 17.52 -9.60 -18.96
CA ASP A 69 18.45 -8.94 -19.88
C ASP A 69 19.80 -8.68 -19.21
N ALA A 70 19.80 -8.33 -17.91
CA ALA A 70 21.03 -8.15 -17.14
C ALA A 70 21.79 -9.47 -16.94
N ASP A 71 21.10 -10.57 -16.65
CA ASP A 71 21.69 -11.91 -16.50
C ASP A 71 22.40 -12.35 -17.79
N ASP A 72 21.74 -12.17 -18.93
CA ASP A 72 22.27 -12.50 -20.26
C ASP A 72 23.51 -11.64 -20.59
N VAL A 73 23.46 -10.32 -20.34
CA VAL A 73 24.55 -9.39 -20.66
C VAL A 73 25.78 -9.59 -19.76
N VAL A 74 25.59 -9.91 -18.48
CA VAL A 74 26.72 -10.17 -17.56
C VAL A 74 27.18 -11.63 -17.57
N GLY A 75 26.50 -12.50 -18.33
CA GLY A 75 26.84 -13.91 -18.44
C GLY A 75 26.62 -14.71 -17.15
N ALA A 76 25.59 -14.37 -16.37
CA ALA A 76 25.30 -15.03 -15.09
C ALA A 76 24.61 -16.40 -15.24
N ASN A 77 24.26 -16.82 -16.46
CA ASN A 77 23.70 -18.15 -16.78
C ASN A 77 22.47 -18.52 -15.94
N GLY A 78 21.57 -17.56 -15.70
CA GLY A 78 20.36 -17.68 -14.92
C GLY A 78 20.54 -17.53 -13.41
N ALA A 79 21.78 -17.41 -12.90
CA ALA A 79 22.03 -17.27 -11.46
C ALA A 79 21.44 -15.97 -10.89
N LEU A 80 21.52 -14.87 -11.64
CA LEU A 80 21.00 -13.58 -11.23
C LEU A 80 19.47 -13.57 -11.29
N LEU A 81 18.89 -14.17 -12.33
CA LEU A 81 17.44 -14.32 -12.46
C LEU A 81 16.87 -15.23 -11.36
N ALA A 82 17.55 -16.32 -11.01
CA ALA A 82 17.14 -17.20 -9.93
C ALA A 82 17.20 -16.50 -8.57
N ALA A 83 18.22 -15.67 -8.32
CA ALA A 83 18.31 -14.86 -7.12
C ALA A 83 17.17 -13.81 -7.06
N PHE A 84 16.83 -13.20 -8.20
CA PHE A 84 15.66 -12.33 -8.31
C PHE A 84 14.35 -13.04 -7.96
N ASP A 85 14.11 -14.21 -8.55
CA ASP A 85 12.88 -14.97 -8.32
C ASP A 85 12.74 -15.39 -6.83
N GLN A 86 13.85 -15.69 -6.15
CA GLN A 86 13.89 -15.94 -4.70
C GLN A 86 13.51 -14.70 -3.87
N VAL A 87 14.08 -13.53 -4.18
CA VAL A 87 13.71 -12.28 -3.50
C VAL A 87 12.24 -11.93 -3.75
N ALA A 88 11.75 -12.16 -4.98
CA ALA A 88 10.36 -11.94 -5.33
C ALA A 88 9.41 -12.87 -4.57
N ALA A 89 9.78 -14.15 -4.37
CA ALA A 89 9.04 -15.08 -3.53
C ALA A 89 8.97 -14.59 -2.08
N LEU A 90 10.11 -14.24 -1.50
CA LEU A 90 10.19 -13.74 -0.13
C LEU A 90 9.36 -12.47 0.09
N VAL A 91 9.27 -11.57 -0.91
CA VAL A 91 8.39 -10.40 -0.87
C VAL A 91 6.90 -10.78 -0.91
N ARG A 92 6.52 -11.77 -1.73
CA ARG A 92 5.13 -12.27 -1.80
C ARG A 92 4.73 -12.90 -0.47
N ASP A 93 5.55 -13.80 0.05
CA ASP A 93 5.32 -14.50 1.31
C ASP A 93 5.22 -13.51 2.49
N PHE A 94 6.07 -12.47 2.50
CA PHE A 94 5.96 -11.39 3.49
C PHE A 94 4.63 -10.65 3.42
N HIS A 95 4.16 -10.31 2.21
CA HIS A 95 2.88 -9.63 2.03
C HIS A 95 1.69 -10.51 2.43
N GLU A 96 1.75 -11.82 2.14
CA GLU A 96 0.76 -12.81 2.55
C GLU A 96 0.74 -12.99 4.07
N GLN A 97 1.92 -13.06 4.71
CA GLN A 97 2.04 -13.10 6.16
C GLN A 97 1.44 -11.83 6.80
N GLN A 98 1.72 -10.64 6.26
CA GLN A 98 1.09 -9.43 6.75
C GLN A 98 -0.43 -9.39 6.53
N ALA A 99 -0.92 -9.94 5.42
CA ALA A 99 -2.36 -10.02 5.15
C ALA A 99 -3.06 -10.94 6.16
N SER A 100 -2.47 -12.10 6.44
CA SER A 100 -3.02 -13.07 7.40
C SER A 100 -2.98 -12.56 8.85
N VAL A 101 -1.93 -11.84 9.25
CA VAL A 101 -1.86 -11.17 10.58
C VAL A 101 -2.98 -10.14 10.70
N ARG A 102 -3.16 -9.27 9.70
CA ARG A 102 -4.23 -8.26 9.70
C ARG A 102 -5.62 -8.89 9.72
N ASP A 103 -5.83 -9.97 8.99
CA ASP A 103 -7.11 -10.69 8.98
C ASP A 103 -7.39 -11.36 10.33
N ARG A 104 -6.39 -11.94 10.97
CA ARG A 104 -6.49 -12.50 12.32
C ARG A 104 -6.81 -11.41 13.35
N GLU A 105 -6.15 -10.25 13.29
CA GLU A 105 -6.44 -9.10 14.14
C GLU A 105 -7.86 -8.58 13.94
N ARG A 106 -8.34 -8.49 12.69
CA ARG A 106 -9.74 -8.13 12.38
C ARG A 106 -10.72 -9.11 13.01
N ARG A 107 -10.49 -10.43 12.84
CA ARG A 107 -11.34 -11.48 13.43
C ARG A 107 -11.34 -11.43 14.96
N GLN A 108 -10.19 -11.20 15.59
CA GLN A 108 -10.09 -11.07 17.05
C GLN A 108 -10.81 -9.82 17.58
N ARG A 109 -10.69 -8.68 16.92
CA ARG A 109 -11.42 -7.45 17.29
C ARG A 109 -12.92 -7.60 17.11
N ALA A 110 -13.36 -8.21 16.01
CA ALA A 110 -14.77 -8.52 15.78
C ALA A 110 -15.32 -9.48 16.85
N GLY A 111 -14.57 -10.53 17.19
CA GLY A 111 -14.93 -11.47 18.27
C GLY A 111 -15.02 -10.81 19.65
N ARG A 112 -14.11 -9.87 19.97
CA ARG A 112 -14.15 -9.10 21.24
C ARG A 112 -15.37 -8.19 21.33
N LEU A 113 -15.77 -7.54 20.24
CA LEU A 113 -16.95 -6.68 20.20
C LEU A 113 -18.25 -7.48 20.32
N VAL A 114 -18.31 -8.70 19.76
CA VAL A 114 -19.47 -9.59 19.88
C VAL A 114 -19.56 -10.21 21.28
N ALA A 115 -18.44 -10.58 21.91
CA ALA A 115 -18.44 -11.12 23.27
C ALA A 115 -18.80 -10.08 24.36
N ALA A 116 -18.61 -8.79 24.08
CA ALA A 116 -19.01 -7.70 24.98
C ALA A 116 -20.51 -7.36 24.89
N ALA A 117 -21.23 -7.87 23.88
CA ALA A 117 -22.63 -7.58 23.67
C ALA A 117 -23.49 -8.80 23.95
N VAL A 118 -24.14 -8.79 25.14
CA VAL A 118 -25.47 -9.36 25.52
C VAL A 118 -25.41 -10.28 26.78
N PRO A 119 -26.27 -10.10 27.82
CA PRO A 119 -26.99 -8.88 28.25
C PRO A 119 -27.08 -8.66 29.79
N ALA A 120 -27.44 -7.45 30.22
CA ALA A 120 -28.37 -7.22 31.32
C ALA A 120 -29.02 -5.83 31.17
N GLY A 121 -30.35 -5.80 31.20
CA GLY A 121 -31.15 -4.67 30.74
C GLY A 121 -31.06 -3.41 31.59
N SER A 122 -31.39 -2.29 30.96
CA SER A 122 -32.40 -1.37 31.48
C SER A 122 -32.88 -0.47 30.35
N ARG A 123 -34.18 -0.45 30.12
CA ARG A 123 -34.85 0.54 29.27
C ARG A 123 -34.81 1.88 29.98
N VAL A 124 -34.38 2.93 29.29
CA VAL A 124 -34.79 4.30 29.61
C VAL A 124 -35.34 4.95 28.34
N PRO A 125 -36.59 5.45 28.36
CA PRO A 125 -37.13 6.27 27.30
C PRO A 125 -36.95 7.77 27.63
N VAL A 126 -36.41 8.56 26.70
CA VAL A 126 -36.78 9.98 26.58
C VAL A 126 -36.48 10.51 25.16
N GLU A 127 -37.46 11.22 24.61
CA GLU A 127 -37.65 11.66 23.23
C GLU A 127 -37.00 13.06 22.95
N PRO A 128 -37.27 13.76 21.82
CA PRO A 128 -36.38 13.80 20.68
C PRO A 128 -35.90 15.23 20.38
N GLY A 129 -34.63 15.53 20.67
CA GLY A 129 -33.93 16.65 20.03
C GLY A 129 -33.43 16.21 18.67
N ARG A 130 -34.27 16.30 17.62
CA ARG A 130 -33.85 15.97 16.24
C ARG A 130 -32.85 17.01 15.73
N CYS A 131 -31.57 16.84 16.07
CA CYS A 131 -30.49 17.21 15.17
C CYS A 131 -30.34 16.05 14.20
N GLN A 132 -31.01 16.15 13.06
CA GLN A 132 -30.90 15.18 11.97
C GLN A 132 -29.48 15.28 11.42
N CYS A 133 -28.53 14.54 12.00
CA CYS A 133 -27.32 14.20 11.29
C CYS A 133 -27.73 13.17 10.25
N GLU A 134 -28.10 13.65 9.07
CA GLU A 134 -28.32 12.79 7.92
C GLU A 134 -27.05 11.95 7.72
N THR A 135 -27.15 10.67 8.07
CA THR A 135 -26.06 9.72 8.02
C THR A 135 -25.85 9.35 6.56
N VAL A 136 -25.02 10.13 5.88
CA VAL A 136 -24.61 9.83 4.51
C VAL A 136 -23.71 8.61 4.51
N VAL A 137 -24.24 7.47 4.06
CA VAL A 137 -23.49 6.22 3.89
C VAL A 137 -23.12 6.07 2.42
N VAL A 138 -21.82 5.96 2.15
CA VAL A 138 -21.30 5.73 0.80
C VAL A 138 -21.09 4.22 0.61
N GLY A 139 -21.91 3.58 -0.22
CA GLY A 139 -21.83 2.13 -0.46
C GLY A 139 -20.54 1.69 -1.18
N ARG A 140 -19.88 2.59 -1.92
CA ARG A 140 -18.60 2.33 -2.59
C ARG A 140 -17.81 3.61 -2.81
N TRP A 141 -16.58 3.65 -2.29
CA TRP A 141 -15.64 4.73 -2.58
C TRP A 141 -14.98 4.51 -3.95
N THR A 142 -15.40 5.27 -4.96
CA THR A 142 -14.69 5.41 -6.24
C THR A 142 -13.96 6.75 -6.28
N GLY A 143 -13.19 6.99 -7.35
CA GLY A 143 -12.51 8.28 -7.56
C GLY A 143 -13.43 9.49 -7.54
N ARG A 144 -14.70 9.29 -7.92
CA ARG A 144 -15.73 10.33 -7.90
C ARG A 144 -16.13 10.71 -6.48
N GLU A 145 -16.41 9.75 -5.62
CA GLU A 145 -16.76 9.99 -4.21
C GLU A 145 -15.56 10.57 -3.44
N VAL A 146 -14.36 10.08 -3.70
CA VAL A 146 -13.12 10.63 -3.10
C VAL A 146 -12.95 12.10 -3.46
N ARG A 147 -13.10 12.45 -4.74
CA ARG A 147 -13.00 13.82 -5.22
C ARG A 147 -14.10 14.71 -4.64
N ALA A 148 -15.34 14.21 -4.60
CA ALA A 148 -16.47 14.94 -4.04
C ALA A 148 -16.26 15.25 -2.54
N LEU A 149 -15.73 14.29 -1.77
CA LEU A 149 -15.43 14.50 -0.35
C LEU A 149 -14.34 15.56 -0.17
N ARG A 150 -13.27 15.51 -0.97
CA ARG A 150 -12.19 16.50 -0.92
C ARG A 150 -12.67 17.91 -1.27
N GLU A 151 -13.47 18.05 -2.33
CA GLU A 151 -14.05 19.33 -2.74
C GLU A 151 -15.04 19.86 -1.69
N ALA A 152 -15.82 18.96 -1.07
CA ALA A 152 -16.72 19.32 0.02
C ALA A 152 -15.98 19.87 1.26
N LEU A 153 -14.83 19.28 1.59
CA LEU A 153 -13.91 19.70 2.65
C LEU A 153 -13.06 20.94 2.26
N ARG A 154 -13.13 21.40 1.01
CA ARG A 154 -12.32 22.50 0.46
C ARG A 154 -10.81 22.29 0.63
N MET A 155 -10.35 21.05 0.53
CA MET A 155 -8.94 20.70 0.71
C MET A 155 -8.22 20.52 -0.63
N THR A 156 -6.92 20.84 -0.63
CA THR A 156 -6.02 20.47 -1.74
C THR A 156 -5.77 18.96 -1.71
N VAL A 157 -5.33 18.38 -2.84
CA VAL A 157 -4.98 16.95 -2.90
C VAL A 157 -3.90 16.59 -1.88
N HIS A 158 -2.94 17.49 -1.64
CA HIS A 158 -1.88 17.29 -0.67
C HIS A 158 -2.40 17.25 0.77
N ASP A 159 -3.19 18.23 1.17
CA ASP A 159 -3.76 18.34 2.52
C ASP A 159 -4.71 17.18 2.83
N PHE A 160 -5.53 16.82 1.85
CA PHE A 160 -6.43 15.68 1.94
C PHE A 160 -5.68 14.35 2.04
N ALA A 161 -4.58 14.18 1.31
CA ALA A 161 -3.74 12.99 1.42
C ALA A 161 -3.08 12.86 2.80
N GLN A 162 -2.57 13.98 3.36
CA GLN A 162 -2.02 13.98 4.73
C GLN A 162 -3.07 13.56 5.77
N ARG A 163 -4.29 14.09 5.67
CA ARG A 163 -5.40 13.73 6.58
C ARG A 163 -5.76 12.25 6.53
N LEU A 164 -5.70 11.63 5.36
CA LEU A 164 -5.98 10.21 5.17
C LEU A 164 -4.80 9.30 5.49
N GLY A 165 -3.61 9.85 5.79
CA GLY A 165 -2.38 9.07 5.93
C GLY A 165 -1.92 8.43 4.62
N ALA A 166 -2.29 9.01 3.47
CA ALA A 166 -1.94 8.54 2.13
C ALA A 166 -0.97 9.51 1.43
N SER A 167 -0.35 9.08 0.32
CA SER A 167 0.47 9.99 -0.50
C SER A 167 -0.41 10.74 -1.51
N GLY A 168 -0.02 11.97 -1.88
CA GLY A 168 -0.73 12.76 -2.89
C GLY A 168 -0.85 12.05 -4.24
N ALA A 169 0.16 11.26 -4.63
CA ALA A 169 0.12 10.42 -5.83
C ALA A 169 -0.96 9.32 -5.75
N THR A 170 -1.20 8.78 -4.55
CA THR A 170 -2.22 7.77 -4.31
C THR A 170 -3.63 8.36 -4.46
N VAL A 171 -3.87 9.54 -3.88
CA VAL A 171 -5.15 10.26 -4.01
C VAL A 171 -5.38 10.72 -5.45
N SER A 172 -4.37 11.30 -6.12
CA SER A 172 -4.47 11.67 -7.54
C SER A 172 -4.76 10.48 -8.46
N GLY A 173 -4.20 9.30 -8.15
CA GLY A 173 -4.47 8.06 -8.88
C GLY A 173 -5.88 7.51 -8.66
N TRP A 174 -6.49 7.76 -7.51
CA TRP A 174 -7.89 7.43 -7.24
C TRP A 174 -8.83 8.34 -8.03
N GLU A 175 -8.58 9.65 -8.04
CA GLU A 175 -9.42 10.66 -8.70
C GLU A 175 -9.29 10.68 -10.24
N HIS A 176 -8.41 9.85 -10.80
CA HIS A 176 -8.14 9.82 -12.24
C HIS A 176 -9.30 9.20 -13.04
N ARG A 177 -9.87 9.96 -13.98
CA ARG A 177 -11.08 9.57 -14.74
C ARG A 177 -10.87 8.38 -15.70
N ARG A 178 -9.65 8.19 -16.24
CA ARG A 178 -9.39 7.18 -17.28
C ARG A 178 -8.92 5.82 -16.74
N THR A 179 -8.26 5.80 -15.59
CA THR A 179 -7.74 4.57 -14.95
C THR A 179 -7.87 4.68 -13.43
N PRO A 180 -9.10 4.67 -12.90
CA PRO A 180 -9.32 4.79 -11.47
C PRO A 180 -8.76 3.55 -10.78
N THR A 181 -7.77 3.74 -9.91
CA THR A 181 -7.35 2.66 -9.01
C THR A 181 -8.24 2.75 -7.78
N PRO A 182 -9.15 1.80 -7.52
CA PRO A 182 -10.06 1.93 -6.39
C PRO A 182 -9.28 1.93 -5.06
N PRO A 183 -9.66 2.78 -4.09
CA PRO A 183 -9.04 2.78 -2.77
C PRO A 183 -9.16 1.40 -2.14
N LYS A 184 -8.04 0.87 -1.64
CA LYS A 184 -8.03 -0.38 -0.86
C LYS A 184 -8.82 -0.20 0.43
N MET A 185 -9.23 -1.31 1.06
CA MET A 185 -10.07 -1.32 2.27
C MET A 185 -9.61 -0.37 3.39
N ALA A 186 -8.30 -0.20 3.61
CA ALA A 186 -7.77 0.72 4.61
C ALA A 186 -8.04 2.21 4.28
N ALA A 187 -7.94 2.57 3.00
CA ALA A 187 -8.26 3.91 2.53
C ALA A 187 -9.76 4.19 2.57
N GLN A 188 -10.59 3.18 2.26
CA GLN A 188 -12.05 3.29 2.38
C GLN A 188 -12.47 3.58 3.82
N ALA A 189 -11.92 2.87 4.80
CA ALA A 189 -12.20 3.12 6.22
C ALA A 189 -11.78 4.54 6.67
N ALA A 190 -10.67 5.06 6.15
CA ALA A 190 -10.23 6.43 6.43
C ALA A 190 -11.17 7.48 5.80
N LEU A 191 -11.68 7.21 4.59
CA LEU A 191 -12.67 8.05 3.92
C LEU A 191 -14.01 8.03 4.66
N ASP A 192 -14.48 6.85 5.10
CA ASP A 192 -15.69 6.70 5.91
C ASP A 192 -15.59 7.46 7.23
N GLN A 193 -14.45 7.36 7.92
CA GLN A 193 -14.21 8.10 9.15
C GLN A 193 -14.17 9.61 8.90
N THR A 194 -13.54 10.05 7.80
CA THR A 194 -13.48 11.47 7.42
C THR A 194 -14.86 12.02 7.10
N LEU A 195 -15.69 11.26 6.38
CA LEU A 195 -17.08 11.63 6.10
C LEU A 195 -17.95 11.61 7.37
N ALA A 196 -17.75 10.64 8.26
CA ALA A 196 -18.48 10.56 9.52
C ALA A 196 -18.22 11.79 10.41
N LEU A 197 -16.95 12.22 10.50
CA LEU A 197 -16.51 13.36 11.30
C LEU A 197 -16.80 14.72 10.65
N ALA A 198 -17.13 14.75 9.35
CA ALA A 198 -17.49 15.98 8.66
C ALA A 198 -18.76 16.61 9.25
N ASP A 199 -18.80 17.94 9.28
CA ASP A 199 -19.96 18.71 9.70
C ASP A 199 -21.11 18.60 8.69
N THR A 200 -22.30 19.04 9.11
CA THR A 200 -23.53 18.94 8.30
C THR A 200 -23.46 19.72 6.99
N ASP A 201 -22.78 20.88 6.95
CA ASP A 201 -22.62 21.69 5.74
C ASP A 201 -21.68 21.01 4.73
N THR A 202 -20.60 20.40 5.23
CA THR A 202 -19.71 19.56 4.42
C THR A 202 -20.45 18.34 3.84
N LYS A 203 -21.28 17.66 4.63
CA LYS A 203 -22.09 16.51 4.17
C LYS A 203 -23.12 16.91 3.11
N ALA A 204 -23.81 18.05 3.29
CA ALA A 204 -24.74 18.58 2.31
C ALA A 204 -24.04 18.94 0.99
N ARG A 205 -22.88 19.60 1.07
CA ARG A 205 -22.05 19.92 -0.11
C ARG A 205 -21.56 18.67 -0.84
N PHE A 206 -21.15 17.65 -0.09
CA PHE A 206 -20.72 16.37 -0.64
C PHE A 206 -21.83 15.71 -1.48
N LEU A 207 -23.06 15.64 -0.94
CA LEU A 207 -24.22 15.10 -1.66
C LEU A 207 -24.55 15.92 -2.91
N LEU A 208 -24.49 17.25 -2.83
CA LEU A 208 -24.74 18.14 -3.97
C LEU A 208 -23.73 17.88 -5.10
N ILE A 209 -22.43 17.79 -4.77
CA ILE A 209 -21.38 17.51 -5.76
C ILE A 209 -21.57 16.13 -6.39
N LEU A 210 -21.94 15.12 -5.59
CA LEU A 210 -22.25 13.79 -6.11
C LEU A 210 -23.45 13.80 -7.07
N ASN A 211 -24.47 14.61 -6.82
CA ASN A 211 -25.65 14.64 -7.68
C ASN A 211 -25.43 15.43 -8.99
N ASN A 212 -24.47 16.38 -9.00
CA ASN A 212 -24.17 17.25 -10.15
C ASN A 212 -23.01 16.78 -11.05
N SER A 213 -22.39 15.62 -10.79
CA SER A 213 -21.15 15.18 -11.46
C SER A 213 -21.28 14.01 -12.44
#